data_AF-A0A7Y9XNJ5-F1
#
_entry.id   AF-A0A7Y9XNJ5-F1
#
_cell.length_a   1.000
_cell.length_b   1.000
_cell.length_c   1.000
_cell.angle_alpha   90.00
_cell.angle_beta   90.00
_cell.angle_gamma   90.00
#
_symmetry.space_group_name_H-M   'P 1'
#
loop_
_entity.id
_entity.type
_entity.pdbx_description
1 polymer ?
#
loop_
_entity_poly.entity_id
_entity_poly.type
_entity_poly.pdbx_seq_one_letter_code
_entity_poly.pdbx_strand_id
1 'polypeptide(L)'
;MTAFVHYECLVKPRTNPTEADLELRERLKREQQRGKFKPHSCSIGDLQAIADLESRRRLGKGELSSIAFATRIGQAFITDDQKARKLSVSVGNTLTQTTPHLHSWLIFKNLLTDADHCTVTSQHQSMGGSLAPHFNVAYDLALQCRFNTHLAANLAASASVPTTMPPSPELNPET
;
A
#
# COMPACT_ATOMS: atom_id res chain seq x y z
N MET A 1 9.05 4.60 -9.03
CA MET A 1 10.27 4.61 -8.18
C MET A 1 11.22 5.70 -8.67
N THR A 2 12.10 6.23 -7.81
CA THR A 2 13.12 7.20 -8.24
C THR A 2 14.25 6.51 -9.00
N ALA A 3 15.04 7.28 -9.76
CA ALA A 3 16.21 6.77 -10.47
C ALA A 3 17.28 6.17 -9.52
N PHE A 4 17.40 6.69 -8.28
CA PHE A 4 18.29 6.10 -7.27
C PHE A 4 17.83 4.70 -6.85
N VAL A 5 16.54 4.53 -6.54
CA VAL A 5 15.97 3.22 -6.20
C VAL A 5 16.07 2.27 -7.39
N HIS A 6 15.81 2.76 -8.60
CA HIS A 6 15.99 1.98 -9.82
C HIS A 6 17.42 1.45 -9.96
N TYR A 7 18.40 2.33 -9.77
CA TYR A 7 19.81 1.95 -9.80
C TYR A 7 20.12 0.90 -8.72
N GLU A 8 19.71 1.13 -7.46
CA GLU A 8 19.97 0.21 -6.34
C GLU A 8 19.31 -1.17 -6.50
N CYS A 9 18.12 -1.23 -7.09
CA CYS A 9 17.38 -2.47 -7.29
C CYS A 9 17.83 -3.23 -8.54
N LEU A 10 18.03 -2.53 -9.67
CA LEU A 10 18.13 -3.16 -11.00
C LEU A 10 19.48 -2.99 -11.69
N VAL A 11 20.34 -2.07 -11.27
CA VAL A 11 21.61 -1.77 -11.95
C VAL A 11 22.82 -2.15 -11.08
N LYS A 12 22.88 -1.65 -9.85
CA LYS A 12 23.99 -1.84 -8.91
C LYS A 12 24.33 -3.34 -8.75
N PRO A 13 25.60 -3.74 -8.94
CA PRO A 13 26.03 -5.10 -8.65
C PRO A 13 25.78 -5.47 -7.19
N ARG A 14 25.28 -6.68 -6.94
CA ARG A 14 25.09 -7.21 -5.59
C ARG A 14 26.35 -7.97 -5.19
N THR A 15 26.85 -7.70 -3.99
CA THR A 15 27.89 -8.53 -3.38
C THR A 15 27.24 -9.78 -2.82
N ASN A 16 27.63 -10.96 -3.31
CA ASN A 16 27.12 -12.26 -2.88
C ASN A 16 25.58 -12.40 -2.90
N PRO A 17 24.92 -12.23 -4.06
CA PRO A 17 23.47 -12.34 -4.14
C PRO A 17 22.98 -13.75 -3.82
N THR A 18 21.88 -13.85 -3.09
CA THR A 18 21.15 -15.12 -2.90
C THR A 18 20.29 -15.44 -4.14
N GLU A 19 19.82 -16.67 -4.27
CA GLU A 19 18.87 -17.03 -5.34
C GLU A 19 17.57 -16.22 -5.24
N ALA A 20 17.10 -15.95 -4.01
CA ALA A 20 15.94 -15.10 -3.76
C ALA A 20 16.16 -13.67 -4.25
N ASP A 21 17.34 -13.07 -4.02
CA ASP A 21 17.68 -11.74 -4.52
C ASP A 21 17.63 -11.68 -6.05
N LEU A 22 18.17 -12.71 -6.72
CA LEU A 22 18.20 -12.81 -8.18
C LEU A 22 16.79 -12.95 -8.75
N GLU A 23 15.97 -13.82 -8.16
CA GLU A 23 14.58 -14.03 -8.58
C GLU A 23 13.73 -12.76 -8.39
N LEU A 24 13.84 -12.07 -7.24
CA LEU A 24 13.12 -10.82 -6.99
C LEU A 24 13.54 -9.72 -7.97
N ARG A 25 14.84 -9.59 -8.23
CA ARG A 25 15.37 -8.61 -9.19
C ARG A 25 14.84 -8.89 -10.60
N GLU A 26 14.81 -10.16 -11.01
CA GLU A 26 14.33 -10.55 -12.32
C GLU A 26 12.82 -10.34 -12.46
N ARG A 27 12.01 -10.68 -11.45
CA ARG A 27 10.57 -10.35 -11.42
C ARG A 27 10.33 -8.85 -11.55
N LEU A 28 11.06 -8.03 -10.78
CA LEU A 28 10.95 -6.58 -10.83
C LEU A 28 11.31 -6.04 -12.22
N LYS A 29 12.36 -6.58 -12.85
CA LYS A 29 12.79 -6.22 -14.20
C LYS A 29 11.72 -6.57 -15.24
N ARG A 30 11.12 -7.76 -15.17
CA ARG A 30 10.03 -8.18 -16.07
C ARG A 30 8.82 -7.23 -15.98
N GLU A 31 8.39 -6.88 -14.77
CA GLU A 31 7.26 -5.95 -14.60
C GLU A 31 7.59 -4.53 -15.07
N GLN A 32 8.85 -4.09 -14.92
CA GLN A 32 9.31 -2.84 -15.51
C GLN A 32 9.24 -2.87 -17.05
N GLN A 33 9.73 -3.96 -17.68
CA GLN A 33 9.71 -4.13 -19.13
C GLN A 33 8.28 -4.17 -19.70
N ARG A 34 7.33 -4.69 -18.91
CA ARG A 34 5.89 -4.65 -19.21
C ARG A 34 5.24 -3.27 -19.07
N GLY A 35 6.02 -2.25 -18.69
CA GLY A 35 5.54 -0.87 -18.56
C GLY A 35 4.66 -0.62 -17.34
N LYS A 36 4.63 -1.53 -16.35
CA LYS A 36 3.80 -1.39 -15.15
C LYS A 36 4.20 -0.20 -14.27
N PHE A 37 5.47 0.21 -14.34
CA PHE A 37 5.98 1.40 -13.68
C PHE A 37 7.20 1.95 -14.42
N LYS A 38 7.45 3.26 -14.26
CA LYS A 38 8.60 3.95 -14.85
C LYS A 38 9.51 4.53 -13.76
N PRO A 39 10.84 4.56 -13.99
CA PRO A 39 11.74 5.31 -13.13
C PRO A 39 11.54 6.81 -13.35
N HIS A 40 11.55 7.58 -12.28
CA HIS A 40 11.48 9.04 -12.32
C HIS A 40 12.85 9.64 -12.02
N SER A 41 13.33 10.51 -12.91
CA SER A 41 14.55 11.28 -12.69
C SER A 41 14.35 12.27 -11.53
N CYS A 42 15.39 12.45 -10.71
CA CYS A 42 15.43 13.54 -9.74
C CYS A 42 15.67 14.86 -10.47
N SER A 43 14.81 15.84 -10.22
CA SER A 43 15.04 17.23 -10.63
C SER A 43 16.08 17.91 -9.74
N ILE A 44 16.56 19.10 -10.14
CA ILE A 44 17.47 19.90 -9.30
C ILE A 44 16.81 20.25 -7.95
N GLY A 45 15.51 20.57 -7.95
CA GLY A 45 14.76 20.81 -6.71
C GLY A 45 14.67 19.56 -5.82
N ASP A 46 14.58 18.36 -6.42
CA ASP A 46 14.65 17.12 -5.66
C ASP A 46 16.03 16.94 -5.01
N LEU A 47 17.12 17.29 -5.71
CA LEU A 47 18.48 17.19 -5.17
C LEU A 47 18.73 18.17 -4.01
N GLN A 48 18.18 19.38 -4.08
CA GLN A 48 18.24 20.35 -2.96
C GLN A 48 17.48 19.82 -1.75
N ALA A 49 16.24 19.35 -1.95
CA ALA A 49 15.46 18.74 -0.87
C ALA A 49 16.16 17.51 -0.26
N ILE A 50 16.81 16.68 -1.07
CA ILE A 50 17.62 15.55 -0.59
C ILE A 50 18.77 16.05 0.30
N ALA A 51 19.52 17.06 -0.12
CA ALA A 51 20.62 17.62 0.66
C ALA A 51 20.15 18.19 2.00
N ASP A 52 19.00 18.87 2.01
CA ASP A 52 18.39 19.36 3.25
C ASP A 52 17.96 18.21 4.18
N LEU A 53 17.48 17.10 3.62
CA LEU A 53 17.09 15.91 4.39
C LEU A 53 18.31 15.13 4.91
N GLU A 54 19.41 15.07 4.16
CA GLU A 54 20.68 14.44 4.57
C GLU A 54 21.19 15.02 5.89
N SER A 55 20.98 16.33 6.12
CA SER A 55 21.37 17.01 7.37
C SER A 55 20.64 16.50 8.61
N ARG A 56 19.46 15.87 8.46
CA ARG A 56 18.57 15.48 9.56
C ARG A 56 18.81 14.04 10.04
N ARG A 57 19.19 13.13 9.14
CA ARG A 57 19.43 11.70 9.41
C ARG A 57 20.41 11.11 8.39
N ARG A 58 21.25 10.17 8.84
CA ARG A 58 22.06 9.32 7.95
C ARG A 58 21.18 8.24 7.30
N LEU A 59 20.58 8.59 6.17
CA LEU A 59 19.85 7.67 5.29
C LEU A 59 20.54 7.59 3.92
N GLY A 60 20.26 6.53 3.18
CA GLY A 60 20.75 6.35 1.82
C GLY A 60 20.04 7.27 0.82
N LYS A 61 20.70 7.52 -0.31
CA LYS A 61 20.15 8.38 -1.39
C LYS A 61 18.85 7.83 -1.97
N GLY A 62 18.68 6.50 -2.02
CA GLY A 62 17.42 5.87 -2.41
C GLY A 62 16.23 6.29 -1.53
N GLU A 63 16.41 6.29 -0.21
CA GLU A 63 15.37 6.65 0.75
C GLU A 63 15.07 8.15 0.70
N LEU A 64 16.11 8.98 0.75
CA LEU A 64 15.97 10.44 0.73
C LEU A 64 15.34 10.94 -0.57
N SER A 65 15.78 10.40 -1.71
CA SER A 65 15.17 10.75 -3.00
C SER A 65 13.71 10.34 -3.09
N SER A 66 13.35 9.19 -2.51
CA SER A 66 11.96 8.72 -2.51
C SER A 66 11.07 9.59 -1.64
N ILE A 67 11.55 10.05 -0.48
CA ILE A 67 10.84 10.98 0.39
C ILE A 67 10.65 12.33 -0.32
N ALA A 68 11.73 12.93 -0.83
CA ALA A 68 11.69 14.21 -1.53
C ALA A 68 10.73 14.16 -2.73
N PHE A 69 10.85 13.12 -3.55
CA PHE A 69 9.99 12.92 -4.72
C PHE A 69 8.52 12.77 -4.33
N ALA A 70 8.19 11.88 -3.40
CA ALA A 70 6.82 11.62 -2.95
C ALA A 70 6.16 12.86 -2.36
N THR A 71 6.87 13.60 -1.50
CA THR A 71 6.39 14.85 -0.91
C THR A 71 6.11 15.89 -1.99
N ARG A 72 7.01 16.07 -2.96
CA ARG A 72 6.84 17.06 -4.02
C ARG A 72 5.60 16.81 -4.88
N ILE A 73 5.31 15.55 -5.21
CA ILE A 73 4.18 15.21 -6.07
C ILE A 73 2.89 14.87 -5.30
N GLY A 74 2.91 14.99 -3.96
CA GLY A 74 1.77 14.68 -3.11
C GLY A 74 1.35 13.20 -3.16
N GLN A 75 2.30 12.28 -3.35
CA GLN A 75 2.04 10.84 -3.42
C GLN A 75 2.45 10.11 -2.14
N ALA A 76 1.86 8.92 -1.96
CA ALA A 76 2.20 8.06 -0.83
C ALA A 76 3.67 7.60 -0.89
N PHE A 77 4.34 7.64 0.26
CA PHE A 77 5.67 7.08 0.44
C PHE A 77 5.54 5.75 1.19
N ILE A 78 5.84 4.65 0.49
CA ILE A 78 5.74 3.30 1.06
C ILE A 78 7.15 2.81 1.43
N THR A 79 7.37 2.49 2.71
CA THR A 79 8.62 1.88 3.18
C THR A 79 8.40 1.08 4.47
N ASP A 80 9.11 -0.03 4.59
CA ASP A 80 9.18 -0.80 5.84
C ASP A 80 10.36 -0.33 6.73
N ASP A 81 11.29 0.47 6.19
CA ASP A 81 12.39 1.04 6.97
C ASP A 81 11.86 2.07 7.99
N GLN A 82 12.13 1.81 9.27
CA GLN A 82 11.61 2.62 10.36
C GLN A 82 12.19 4.03 10.39
N LYS A 83 13.46 4.21 10.00
CA LYS A 83 14.14 5.50 10.03
C LYS A 83 13.64 6.39 8.89
N ALA A 84 13.51 5.84 7.69
CA ALA A 84 12.92 6.50 6.53
C ALA A 84 11.47 6.90 6.80
N ARG A 85 10.68 5.99 7.42
CA ARG A 85 9.30 6.30 7.84
C ARG A 85 9.22 7.47 8.82
N LYS A 86 10.04 7.45 9.87
CA LYS A 86 10.10 8.56 10.85
C LYS A 86 10.50 9.88 10.20
N LEU A 87 11.48 9.86 9.29
CA LEU A 87 11.89 11.07 8.58
C LEU A 87 10.76 11.60 7.69
N SER A 88 10.12 10.73 6.90
CA SER A 88 9.01 11.11 6.01
C SER A 88 7.88 11.82 6.77
N VAL A 89 7.48 11.28 7.92
CA VAL A 89 6.48 11.91 8.79
C VAL A 89 6.97 13.26 9.32
N SER A 90 8.23 13.35 9.77
CA SER A 90 8.79 14.60 10.30
C SER A 90 8.88 15.75 9.30
N VAL A 91 8.87 15.43 8.00
CA VAL A 91 8.88 16.43 6.92
C VAL A 91 7.49 16.69 6.34
N GLY A 92 6.45 16.25 7.04
CA GLY A 92 5.05 16.57 6.73
C GLY A 92 4.40 15.64 5.72
N ASN A 93 5.02 14.50 5.34
CA ASN A 93 4.38 13.55 4.45
C ASN A 93 3.35 12.69 5.21
N THR A 94 2.09 13.10 5.14
CA THR A 94 0.94 12.44 5.79
C THR A 94 0.55 11.11 5.15
N LEU A 95 1.04 10.82 3.94
CA LEU A 95 0.73 9.60 3.17
C LEU A 95 1.85 8.55 3.30
N THR A 96 2.55 8.54 4.43
CA THR A 96 3.59 7.55 4.69
C THR A 96 2.98 6.20 5.11
N GLN A 97 3.28 5.13 4.40
CA GLN A 97 2.74 3.79 4.63
C GLN A 97 3.81 2.69 4.61
N THR A 98 3.43 1.47 4.96
CA THR A 98 4.30 0.27 4.95
C THR A 98 3.77 -0.75 3.95
N THR A 99 4.56 -1.75 3.59
CA THR A 99 4.12 -2.80 2.65
C THR A 99 2.89 -3.56 3.17
N PRO A 100 2.76 -3.88 4.47
CA PRO A 100 1.52 -4.42 5.02
C PRO A 100 0.27 -3.54 4.82
N HIS A 101 0.39 -2.20 4.82
CA HIS A 101 -0.75 -1.32 4.52
C HIS A 101 -1.19 -1.43 3.06
N LEU A 102 -0.24 -1.53 2.12
CA LEU A 102 -0.57 -1.76 0.72
C LEU A 102 -1.23 -3.14 0.55
N HIS A 103 -0.68 -4.17 1.19
CA HIS A 103 -1.22 -5.53 1.15
C HIS A 103 -2.69 -5.56 1.63
N SER A 104 -2.97 -4.98 2.81
CA SER A 104 -4.34 -4.92 3.34
C SER A 104 -5.28 -4.10 2.47
N TRP A 105 -4.82 -3.00 1.87
CA TRP A 105 -5.62 -2.21 0.94
C TRP A 105 -6.01 -3.03 -0.31
N LEU A 106 -5.09 -3.80 -0.88
CA LEU A 106 -5.37 -4.65 -2.04
C LEU A 106 -6.38 -5.76 -1.71
N ILE A 107 -6.29 -6.37 -0.53
CA ILE A 107 -7.26 -7.36 -0.04
C ILE A 107 -8.63 -6.70 0.20
N PHE A 108 -8.65 -5.52 0.84
CA PHE A 108 -9.87 -4.75 1.09
C PHE A 108 -10.59 -4.41 -0.22
N LYS A 109 -9.84 -4.06 -1.26
CA LYS A 109 -10.35 -3.76 -2.60
C LYS A 109 -10.64 -4.98 -3.46
N ASN A 110 -10.46 -6.19 -2.92
CA ASN A 110 -10.65 -7.46 -3.64
C ASN A 110 -9.79 -7.57 -4.92
N LEU A 111 -8.61 -6.92 -4.89
CA LEU A 111 -7.58 -7.00 -5.93
C LEU A 111 -6.59 -8.13 -5.66
N LEU A 112 -6.46 -8.53 -4.39
CA LEU A 112 -5.86 -9.78 -3.96
C LEU A 112 -6.92 -10.63 -3.27
N THR A 113 -6.84 -11.93 -3.48
CA THR A 113 -7.68 -12.96 -2.87
C THR A 113 -6.98 -13.61 -1.67
N ASP A 114 -7.70 -14.46 -0.94
CA ASP A 114 -7.17 -15.26 0.15
C ASP A 114 -6.02 -16.17 -0.32
N ALA A 115 -6.15 -16.73 -1.54
CA ALA A 115 -5.10 -17.53 -2.16
C ALA A 115 -3.84 -16.70 -2.48
N ASP A 116 -4.02 -15.45 -2.91
CA ASP A 116 -2.90 -14.53 -3.12
C ASP A 116 -2.21 -14.18 -1.81
N HIS A 117 -2.98 -13.95 -0.74
CA HIS A 117 -2.41 -13.72 0.59
C HIS A 117 -1.54 -14.89 1.05
N CYS A 118 -2.06 -16.13 0.95
CA CYS A 118 -1.29 -17.33 1.28
C CYS A 118 -0.01 -17.43 0.43
N THR A 119 -0.11 -17.15 -0.87
CA THR A 119 1.04 -17.18 -1.79
C THR A 119 2.09 -16.14 -1.44
N VAL A 120 1.69 -14.88 -1.21
CA VAL A 120 2.59 -13.78 -0.84
C VAL A 120 3.30 -14.10 0.47
N THR A 121 2.56 -14.52 1.51
CA THR A 121 3.14 -14.84 2.82
C THR A 121 4.12 -16.00 2.74
N SER A 122 3.74 -17.09 2.05
CA SER A 122 4.59 -18.27 1.88
C SER A 122 5.89 -17.95 1.12
N GLN A 123 5.78 -17.25 -0.02
CA GLN A 123 6.95 -16.84 -0.79
C GLN A 123 7.85 -15.87 -0.01
N HIS A 124 7.27 -14.93 0.73
CA HIS A 124 8.03 -14.00 1.55
C HIS A 124 8.84 -14.74 2.61
N GLN A 125 8.24 -15.72 3.29
CA GLN A 125 8.92 -16.54 4.29
C GLN A 125 10.01 -17.42 3.66
N SER A 126 9.72 -18.09 2.55
CA SER A 126 10.69 -18.97 1.87
C SER A 126 11.90 -18.19 1.36
N MET A 127 11.73 -16.90 1.05
CA MET A 127 12.79 -15.98 0.65
C MET A 127 13.48 -15.30 1.85
N GLY A 128 13.24 -15.74 3.08
CA GLY A 128 13.88 -15.22 4.29
C GLY A 128 13.34 -13.86 4.78
N GLY A 129 12.19 -13.44 4.27
CA GLY A 129 11.56 -12.17 4.62
C GLY A 129 10.88 -12.19 6.00
N SER A 130 10.91 -11.05 6.70
CA SER A 130 10.44 -10.92 8.09
C SER A 130 9.04 -10.32 8.27
N LEU A 131 8.33 -9.99 7.18
CA LEU A 131 7.08 -9.23 7.22
C LEU A 131 5.84 -10.10 7.32
N ALA A 132 5.97 -11.42 7.23
CA ALA A 132 4.84 -12.35 7.26
C ALA A 132 3.89 -12.15 8.47
N PRO A 133 4.38 -11.96 9.72
CA PRO A 133 3.49 -11.65 10.84
C PRO A 133 2.69 -10.36 10.63
N HIS A 134 3.32 -9.34 10.02
CA HIS A 134 2.66 -8.07 9.72
C HIS A 134 1.65 -8.20 8.59
N PHE A 135 1.91 -9.05 7.58
CA PHE A 135 0.92 -9.33 6.53
C PHE A 135 -0.32 -10.01 7.08
N ASN A 136 -0.18 -10.97 8.01
CA ASN A 136 -1.32 -11.66 8.61
C ASN A 136 -2.21 -10.69 9.40
N VAL A 137 -1.61 -9.87 10.27
CA VAL A 137 -2.36 -8.84 11.02
C VAL A 137 -3.07 -7.86 10.07
N ALA A 138 -2.39 -7.44 9.01
CA ALA A 138 -2.96 -6.51 8.04
C ALA A 138 -4.09 -7.15 7.21
N TYR A 139 -3.97 -8.43 6.89
CA TYR A 139 -5.01 -9.22 6.20
C TYR A 139 -6.27 -9.36 7.06
N ASP A 140 -6.13 -9.76 8.32
CA ASP A 140 -7.27 -9.88 9.25
C ASP A 140 -8.02 -8.56 9.40
N LEU A 141 -7.28 -7.46 9.53
CA LEU A 141 -7.85 -6.11 9.58
C LEU A 141 -8.63 -5.77 8.30
N ALA A 142 -8.08 -6.12 7.12
CA ALA A 142 -8.75 -5.87 5.85
C ALA A 142 -10.08 -6.64 5.75
N LEU A 143 -10.10 -7.90 6.17
CA LEU A 143 -11.33 -8.72 6.20
C LEU A 143 -12.36 -8.13 7.17
N GLN A 144 -11.92 -7.73 8.37
CA GLN A 144 -12.79 -7.10 9.34
C GLN A 144 -13.41 -5.80 8.79
N CYS A 145 -12.61 -4.94 8.16
CA CYS A 145 -13.10 -3.72 7.52
C CYS A 145 -14.12 -4.01 6.40
N ARG A 146 -13.87 -5.04 5.57
CA ARG A 146 -14.83 -5.46 4.52
C ARG A 146 -16.14 -5.92 5.14
N PHE A 147 -16.07 -6.81 6.13
CA PHE A 147 -17.24 -7.32 6.84
C PHE A 147 -18.08 -6.18 7.42
N ASN A 148 -17.43 -5.24 8.13
CA ASN A 148 -18.11 -4.08 8.71
C ASN A 148 -18.77 -3.19 7.64
N THR A 149 -18.14 -3.03 6.47
CA THR A 149 -18.70 -2.26 5.35
C THR A 149 -19.96 -2.93 4.80
N HIS A 150 -19.95 -4.26 4.62
CA HIS A 150 -21.12 -5.02 4.19
C HIS A 150 -22.25 -4.98 5.23
N LEU A 151 -21.90 -5.12 6.52
CA LEU A 151 -22.88 -5.02 7.60
C LEU A 151 -23.55 -3.65 7.62
N ALA A 152 -22.77 -2.58 7.53
CA ALA A 152 -23.30 -1.21 7.48
C ALA A 152 -24.22 -0.98 6.27
N ALA A 153 -23.84 -1.50 5.10
CA ALA A 153 -24.67 -1.42 3.89
C ALA A 153 -25.99 -2.18 4.05
N ASN A 154 -25.96 -3.38 4.64
CA ASN A 154 -27.16 -4.18 4.88
C ASN A 154 -28.10 -3.52 5.89
N LEU A 155 -27.56 -2.95 6.97
CA LEU A 155 -28.34 -2.21 7.96
C LEU A 155 -29.00 -0.97 7.33
N ALA A 156 -28.26 -0.21 6.53
CA ALA A 156 -28.80 0.95 5.81
C ALA A 156 -29.93 0.55 4.83
N ALA A 157 -29.78 -0.57 4.11
CA ALA A 157 -30.81 -1.08 3.21
C ALA A 157 -32.10 -1.47 3.97
N SER A 158 -31.96 -2.15 5.11
CA SER A 158 -33.12 -2.56 5.93
C SER A 158 -33.90 -1.39 6.55
N ALA A 159 -33.22 -0.28 6.85
CA ALA A 159 -33.85 0.93 7.41
C ALA A 159 -34.61 1.77 6.35
N SER A 160 -34.43 1.47 5.06
CA SER A 160 -35.02 2.23 3.95
C SER A 160 -36.31 1.63 3.39
N VAL A 161 -36.79 0.50 3.92
CA VAL A 161 -38.08 -0.08 3.54
C VAL A 161 -39.20 0.79 4.13
N PRO A 162 -40.05 1.44 3.31
CA PRO A 162 -41.15 2.22 3.84
C PRO A 162 -42.15 1.28 4.51
N THR A 163 -42.49 1.57 5.76
CA THR A 163 -43.66 0.98 6.42
C THR A 163 -44.89 1.43 5.64
N THR A 164 -45.33 0.64 4.67
CA THR A 164 -46.66 0.82 4.07
C THR A 164 -47.66 0.59 5.20
N MET A 165 -48.25 1.69 5.70
CA MET A 165 -49.39 1.59 6.59
C MET A 165 -50.46 0.74 5.89
N PRO A 166 -51.08 -0.23 6.59
CA PRO A 166 -52.21 -0.95 6.02
C PRO A 166 -53.33 0.07 5.69
N PRO A 167 -54.05 -0.11 4.57
CA PRO A 167 -55.14 0.77 4.20
C PRO A 167 -56.18 0.76 5.32
N SER A 168 -56.61 1.96 5.73
CA SER A 168 -57.70 2.13 6.69
C SER A 168 -58.97 1.45 6.16
N PRO A 169 -59.75 0.75 7.01
CA PRO A 169 -60.98 0.14 6.59
C PRO A 169 -61.96 1.23 6.15
N GLU A 170 -62.39 1.19 4.89
CA GLU A 170 -63.49 1.99 4.38
C GLU A 170 -64.76 1.64 5.16
N LEU A 171 -65.35 2.65 5.82
CA LEU A 171 -66.71 2.57 6.35
C LEU A 171 -67.67 2.55 5.16
N ASN A 172 -68.31 1.40 4.93
CA ASN A 172 -69.45 1.31 4.03
C ASN A 172 -70.63 2.11 4.61
N PRO A 173 -71.26 3.01 3.83
CA PRO A 173 -72.53 3.59 4.21
C PRO A 173 -73.65 2.60 3.85
N GLU A 174 -74.26 1.97 4.85
CA GLU A 174 -75.53 1.28 4.66
C GLU A 174 -76.68 2.30 4.58
N THR A 175 -77.58 1.99 3.66
CA THR A 175 -78.86 2.64 3.29
C THR A 175 -79.90 2.66 4.40
#